data_AF-A0A7S0Y3X2-F1
#
_entry.id   AF-A0A7S0Y3X2-F1
#
_cell.length_a   1.000
_cell.length_b   1.000
_cell.length_c   1.000
_cell.angle_alpha   90.00
_cell.angle_beta   90.00
_cell.angle_gamma   90.00
#
_symmetry.space_group_name_H-M   'P 1'
#
loop_
_entity.id
_entity.type
_entity.pdbx_description
1 polymer ?
#
loop_
_entity_poly.entity_id
_entity_poly.type
_entity_poly.pdbx_seq_one_letter_code
_entity_poly.pdbx_strand_id
1 'polypeptide(L)'
;EYHEELRGLLFACAAHRPSIGYLQGMGFIAALFLLYMPPEEAFVCLANVLADHHFPDFLAVDVKRIDRYANAFERLMARHLPLLYRHLSGIGIDTRLYLVEWWVAVFGTVLPTDCVAVVWDLLLLEGVSAMAKVTLGILSVLSEELV
;
A
#
# COMPACT_ATOMS: atom_id res chain seq x y z
N GLU A 1 4.29 -25.36 6.73
CA GLU A 1 5.08 -25.07 5.53
C GLU A 1 5.08 -23.57 5.23
N TYR A 2 4.04 -22.98 4.65
CA TYR A 2 3.99 -21.53 4.30
C TYR A 2 4.26 -20.55 5.46
N HIS A 3 3.82 -20.85 6.68
CA HIS A 3 4.13 -20.00 7.85
C HIS A 3 5.62 -19.99 8.22
N GLU A 4 6.34 -21.09 7.97
CA GLU A 4 7.78 -21.15 8.24
C GLU A 4 8.58 -20.41 7.17
N GLU A 5 8.18 -20.52 5.90
CA GLU A 5 8.76 -19.76 4.79
C GLU A 5 8.55 -18.26 4.97
N LEU A 6 7.32 -17.83 5.29
CA LEU A 6 7.02 -16.42 5.58
C LEU A 6 7.87 -15.89 6.73
N ARG A 7 7.96 -16.66 7.82
CA ARG A 7 8.80 -16.28 8.96
C ARG A 7 10.27 -16.19 8.54
N GLY A 8 10.80 -17.18 7.83
CA GLY A 8 12.18 -17.21 7.35
C GLY A 8 12.50 -16.02 6.45
N LEU A 9 11.62 -15.71 5.50
CA LEU A 9 11.73 -14.57 4.60
C LEU A 9 11.78 -13.24 5.37
N LEU A 10 10.85 -13.02 6.30
CA LEU A 10 10.81 -11.79 7.11
C LEU A 10 12.05 -11.64 8.00
N PHE A 11 12.53 -12.72 8.62
CA PHE A 11 13.78 -12.71 9.38
C PHE A 11 14.98 -12.39 8.49
N ALA A 12 15.07 -13.01 7.31
CA ALA A 12 16.16 -12.76 6.37
C ALA A 12 16.17 -11.29 5.92
N CYS A 13 15.02 -10.70 5.58
CA CYS A 13 14.92 -9.29 5.21
C CYS A 13 15.30 -8.35 6.36
N ALA A 14 14.80 -8.61 7.57
CA ALA A 14 15.14 -7.80 8.75
C ALA A 14 16.64 -7.87 9.08
N ALA A 15 17.26 -9.06 8.94
CA ALA A 15 18.69 -9.24 9.12
C ALA A 15 19.52 -8.59 7.99
N HIS A 16 19.01 -8.59 6.76
CA HIS A 16 19.66 -7.96 5.61
C HIS A 16 19.70 -6.44 5.74
N ARG A 17 18.65 -5.81 6.30
CA ARG A 17 18.61 -4.35 6.55
C ARG A 17 18.22 -4.02 8.00
N PRO A 18 19.17 -4.13 8.96
CA PRO A 18 18.88 -3.90 10.37
C PRO A 18 18.41 -2.49 10.72
N SER A 19 18.72 -1.49 9.89
CA SER A 19 18.26 -0.11 10.08
C SER A 19 16.76 0.08 9.87
N ILE A 20 16.13 -0.81 9.09
CA ILE A 20 14.69 -0.85 8.85
C ILE A 20 14.05 -1.88 9.79
N GLY A 21 14.68 -3.05 9.93
CA GLY A 21 14.15 -4.15 10.72
C GLY A 21 12.86 -4.73 10.12
N TYR A 22 11.93 -5.13 10.98
CA TYR A 22 10.59 -5.54 10.58
C TYR A 22 9.61 -4.38 10.80
N LEU A 23 8.93 -3.98 9.72
CA LEU A 23 7.91 -2.94 9.73
C LEU A 23 6.52 -3.53 9.57
N GLN A 24 5.53 -2.86 10.16
CA GLN A 24 4.12 -3.25 10.01
C GLN A 24 3.72 -3.17 8.52
N GLY A 25 3.09 -4.22 8.01
CA GLY A 25 2.73 -4.35 6.59
C GLY A 25 3.67 -5.27 5.80
N MET A 26 4.93 -5.44 6.23
CA MET A 26 5.88 -6.32 5.53
C MET A 26 5.38 -7.76 5.42
N GLY A 27 4.68 -8.26 6.43
CA GLY A 27 4.11 -9.61 6.42
C GLY A 27 3.12 -9.85 5.28
N PHE A 28 2.30 -8.86 4.92
CA PHE A 28 1.34 -8.97 3.81
C PHE A 28 2.06 -9.01 2.47
N ILE A 29 3.04 -8.12 2.27
CA ILE A 29 3.83 -8.06 1.04
C ILE A 29 4.63 -9.36 0.85
N ALA A 30 5.29 -9.82 1.92
CA ALA A 30 6.07 -11.05 1.93
C ALA A 30 5.19 -12.27 1.63
N ALA A 31 4.01 -12.36 2.25
CA ALA A 31 3.07 -13.44 2.00
C ALA A 31 2.56 -13.43 0.57
N LEU A 32 2.25 -12.25 0.02
CA LEU A 32 1.84 -12.13 -1.38
C LEU A 32 2.92 -12.62 -2.33
N PHE A 33 4.18 -12.23 -2.14
CA PHE A 33 5.25 -12.71 -3.00
C PHE A 33 5.40 -14.24 -2.92
N LEU A 34 5.36 -14.81 -1.71
CA LEU A 34 5.42 -16.27 -1.53
C LEU A 34 4.25 -17.04 -2.18
N LEU A 35 3.12 -16.39 -2.47
CA LEU A 35 2.03 -17.02 -3.23
C LEU A 35 2.37 -17.18 -4.72
N TYR A 36 3.26 -16.35 -5.27
CA TYR A 36 3.55 -16.28 -6.70
C TYR A 36 4.96 -16.69 -7.09
N MET A 37 5.91 -16.73 -6.14
CA MET A 37 7.31 -17.06 -6.42
C MET A 37 7.98 -17.82 -5.26
N PRO A 38 9.09 -18.55 -5.54
CA PRO A 38 9.87 -19.22 -4.50
C PRO A 38 10.47 -18.26 -3.46
N PRO A 39 10.83 -18.74 -2.25
CA PRO A 39 11.35 -17.90 -1.17
C PRO A 39 12.56 -17.04 -1.53
N GLU A 40 13.47 -17.55 -2.35
CA GLU A 40 14.68 -16.83 -2.77
C GLU A 40 14.35 -15.62 -3.65
N GLU A 41 13.41 -15.79 -4.58
CA GLU A 41 12.93 -14.71 -5.45
C GLU A 41 12.11 -13.71 -4.64
N ALA A 42 11.25 -14.19 -3.75
CA ALA A 42 10.45 -13.35 -2.85
C ALA A 42 11.34 -12.47 -1.96
N PHE A 43 12.47 -13.01 -1.48
CA PHE A 43 13.48 -12.24 -0.74
C PHE A 43 14.07 -11.11 -1.58
N VAL A 44 14.49 -11.39 -2.81
CA VAL A 44 15.06 -10.36 -3.71
C VAL A 44 14.02 -9.28 -3.99
N CYS A 45 12.78 -9.66 -4.31
CA CYS A 45 11.69 -8.73 -4.56
C CYS A 45 11.39 -7.87 -3.32
N LEU A 46 11.28 -8.47 -2.13
CA LEU A 46 11.01 -7.73 -0.90
C LEU A 46 12.17 -6.80 -0.52
N ALA A 47 13.42 -7.25 -0.69
CA ALA A 47 14.59 -6.40 -0.47
C ALA A 47 14.61 -5.18 -1.40
N ASN A 48 14.24 -5.36 -2.67
CA ASN A 48 14.12 -4.28 -3.65
C ASN A 48 12.99 -3.30 -3.29
N VAL A 49 11.82 -3.81 -2.89
CA VAL A 49 10.70 -2.98 -2.41
C VAL A 49 11.12 -2.13 -1.22
N LEU A 50 11.81 -2.72 -0.24
CA LEU A 50 12.30 -1.98 0.92
C LEU A 50 13.41 -0.98 0.56
N ALA A 51 14.13 -1.18 -0.53
CA ALA A 51 15.16 -0.28 -1.05
C ALA A 51 14.59 0.91 -1.82
N ASP A 52 13.36 0.80 -2.33
CA ASP A 52 12.63 1.94 -2.86
C ASP A 52 12.41 3.00 -1.77
N HIS A 53 12.29 4.26 -2.16
CA HIS A 53 12.17 5.38 -1.22
C HIS A 53 10.73 5.63 -0.77
N HIS A 54 9.73 5.11 -1.48
CA HIS A 54 8.32 5.34 -1.13
C HIS A 54 7.78 4.28 -0.17
N PHE A 55 8.16 3.01 -0.36
CA PHE A 55 7.66 1.90 0.47
C PHE A 55 8.01 2.04 1.95
N PRO A 56 9.25 2.38 2.32
CA PRO A 56 9.60 2.68 3.69
C PRO A 56 8.80 3.85 4.27
N ASP A 57 8.38 4.83 3.47
CA ASP A 57 7.58 5.96 3.98
C ASP A 57 6.23 5.49 4.55
N PHE A 58 5.59 4.52 3.88
CA PHE A 58 4.32 3.94 4.33
C PHE A 58 4.52 2.90 5.42
N LEU A 59 5.50 2.01 5.25
CA LEU A 59 5.78 0.92 6.20
C LEU A 59 6.31 1.45 7.54
N ALA A 60 7.10 2.53 7.54
CA ALA A 60 7.64 3.14 8.76
C ALA A 60 6.65 4.12 9.42
N VAL A 61 5.47 4.32 8.81
CA VAL A 61 4.44 5.26 9.28
C VAL A 61 5.02 6.65 9.54
N ASP A 62 5.85 7.16 8.63
CA ASP A 62 6.37 8.52 8.75
C ASP A 62 5.23 9.51 8.47
N VAL A 63 4.64 10.01 9.55
CA VAL A 63 3.46 10.89 9.55
C VAL A 63 3.64 12.08 8.61
N LYS A 64 4.84 12.71 8.58
CA LYS A 64 5.08 13.88 7.72
C LYS A 64 5.05 13.53 6.24
N ARG A 65 5.46 12.31 5.90
CA ARG A 65 5.48 11.84 4.52
C ARG A 65 4.11 11.36 4.08
N ILE A 66 3.41 10.64 4.95
CA ILE A 66 1.99 10.29 4.80
C ILE A 66 1.17 11.55 4.53
N ASP A 67 1.40 12.64 5.27
CA ASP A 67 0.72 13.91 5.05
C ASP A 67 0.91 14.45 3.63
N ARG A 68 2.10 14.30 3.04
CA ARG A 68 2.34 14.73 1.66
C ARG A 68 1.51 13.92 0.66
N TYR A 69 1.42 12.59 0.85
CA TYR A 69 0.60 11.73 0.01
C TYR A 69 -0.89 12.01 0.20
N ALA A 70 -1.37 12.14 1.44
CA ALA A 70 -2.76 12.47 1.76
C ALA A 70 -3.16 13.82 1.15
N ASN A 71 -2.35 14.87 1.34
CA ASN A 71 -2.63 16.19 0.77
C ASN A 71 -2.59 16.18 -0.77
N ALA A 72 -1.72 15.37 -1.39
CA ALA A 72 -1.70 15.20 -2.84
C ALA A 72 -2.95 14.46 -3.33
N PHE A 73 -3.36 13.42 -2.60
CA PHE A 73 -4.55 12.64 -2.90
C PHE A 73 -5.83 13.47 -2.76
N GLU A 74 -5.94 14.32 -1.74
CA GLU A 74 -7.07 15.24 -1.58
C GLU A 74 -7.24 16.16 -2.79
N ARG A 75 -6.14 16.68 -3.35
CA ARG A 75 -6.20 17.48 -4.58
C ARG A 75 -6.67 16.66 -5.78
N LEU A 76 -6.30 15.39 -5.85
CA LEU A 76 -6.79 14.49 -6.90
C LEU A 76 -8.28 14.20 -6.72
N MET A 77 -8.73 13.90 -5.50
CA MET A 77 -10.13 13.65 -5.18
C MET A 77 -10.99 14.90 -5.46
N ALA A 78 -10.55 16.09 -5.06
CA ALA A 78 -11.22 17.34 -5.37
C ALA A 78 -11.35 17.62 -6.88
N ARG A 79 -10.38 17.15 -7.68
CA ARG A 79 -10.39 17.31 -9.14
C ARG A 79 -11.26 16.28 -9.86
N HIS A 80 -11.20 15.02 -9.45
CA HIS A 80 -11.81 13.90 -10.17
C HIS A 80 -13.16 13.46 -9.59
N LEU A 81 -13.36 13.61 -8.27
CA LEU A 81 -14.57 13.24 -7.53
C LEU A 81 -15.03 14.42 -6.64
N PRO A 82 -15.33 15.61 -7.22
CA PRO A 82 -15.56 16.82 -6.46
C PRO A 82 -16.76 16.75 -5.50
N LEU A 83 -17.80 15.97 -5.84
CA LEU A 83 -18.97 15.79 -4.99
C LEU A 83 -18.63 14.96 -3.75
N LEU A 84 -18.00 13.80 -3.94
CA LEU A 84 -17.54 12.95 -2.85
C LEU A 84 -16.53 13.67 -1.95
N TYR A 85 -15.58 14.40 -2.55
CA TYR A 85 -14.62 15.23 -1.79
C TYR A 85 -15.35 16.20 -0.85
N ARG A 86 -16.30 16.97 -1.38
CA ARG A 86 -17.06 17.94 -0.58
C ARG A 86 -17.91 17.26 0.49
N HIS A 87 -18.56 16.14 0.18
CA HIS A 87 -19.35 15.39 1.15
C HIS A 87 -18.46 14.94 2.32
N LEU A 88 -17.40 14.18 2.04
CA LEU A 88 -16.50 13.62 3.06
C LEU A 88 -15.84 14.73 3.89
N SER A 89 -15.35 15.79 3.25
CA SER A 89 -14.82 16.96 3.97
C SER A 89 -15.87 17.67 4.82
N GLY A 90 -17.12 17.77 4.33
CA GLY A 90 -18.23 18.40 5.05
C GLY A 90 -18.65 17.66 6.31
N ILE A 91 -18.52 16.32 6.32
CA ILE A 91 -18.78 15.49 7.50
C ILE A 91 -17.51 15.23 8.35
N GLY A 92 -16.37 15.82 7.99
CA GLY A 92 -15.13 15.74 8.77
C GLY A 92 -14.35 14.44 8.62
N ILE A 93 -14.54 13.68 7.54
CA ILE A 93 -13.77 12.46 7.25
C ILE A 93 -12.41 12.84 6.65
N ASP A 94 -11.34 12.54 7.38
CA ASP A 94 -9.96 12.75 6.94
C ASP A 94 -9.53 11.61 6.01
N THR A 95 -8.95 11.97 4.86
CA THR A 95 -8.37 11.05 3.86
C THR A 95 -7.39 10.04 4.47
N ARG A 96 -6.63 10.45 5.48
CA ARG A 96 -5.62 9.61 6.16
C ARG A 96 -6.23 8.37 6.79
N LEU A 97 -7.50 8.43 7.21
CA LEU A 97 -8.17 7.34 7.92
C LEU A 97 -8.20 6.05 7.11
N TYR A 98 -8.39 6.14 5.79
CA TYR A 98 -8.39 4.98 4.91
C TYR A 98 -7.09 4.87 4.10
N LEU A 99 -6.46 5.98 3.71
CA LEU A 99 -5.31 5.96 2.81
C LEU A 99 -4.11 5.21 3.40
N VAL A 100 -3.83 5.39 4.69
CA VAL A 100 -2.70 4.74 5.38
C VAL A 100 -2.90 3.22 5.43
N GLU A 101 -4.08 2.78 5.85
CA GLU A 101 -4.43 1.36 5.92
C GLU A 101 -4.33 0.70 4.54
N TRP A 102 -4.82 1.38 3.50
CA TRP A 102 -4.83 0.83 2.16
C TRP A 102 -3.42 0.76 1.58
N TRP A 103 -2.55 1.75 1.82
CA TRP A 103 -1.26 1.81 1.14
C TRP A 103 -0.14 1.06 1.88
N VAL A 104 -0.21 0.93 3.20
CA VAL A 104 0.84 0.25 4.00
C VAL A 104 1.04 -1.21 3.59
N ALA A 105 -0.04 -1.88 3.16
CA ALA A 105 -0.02 -3.27 2.70
C ALA A 105 -0.34 -3.40 1.20
N VAL A 106 -0.26 -2.31 0.42
CA VAL A 106 -0.63 -2.27 -1.01
C VAL A 106 -1.98 -2.96 -1.24
N PHE A 107 -2.98 -2.53 -0.47
CA PHE A 107 -4.36 -3.00 -0.49
C PHE A 107 -4.57 -4.46 -0.05
N GLY A 108 -3.51 -5.16 0.38
CA GLY A 108 -3.56 -6.57 0.81
C GLY A 108 -4.46 -6.86 2.02
N THR A 109 -4.86 -5.83 2.76
CA THR A 109 -5.79 -5.94 3.90
C THR A 109 -7.25 -5.73 3.51
N VAL A 110 -7.53 -5.15 2.34
CA VAL A 110 -8.87 -4.66 1.96
C VAL A 110 -9.38 -5.21 0.63
N LEU A 111 -8.49 -5.67 -0.27
CA LEU A 111 -8.87 -6.24 -1.56
C LEU A 111 -8.62 -7.76 -1.59
N PRO A 112 -9.39 -8.51 -2.40
CA PRO A 112 -9.08 -9.90 -2.71
C PRO A 112 -7.68 -10.07 -3.33
N THR A 113 -7.02 -11.19 -3.06
CA THR A 113 -5.64 -11.46 -3.50
C THR A 113 -5.43 -11.29 -5.00
N ASP A 114 -6.39 -11.69 -5.83
CA ASP A 114 -6.32 -11.53 -7.29
C ASP A 114 -6.30 -10.05 -7.70
N CYS A 115 -7.11 -9.21 -7.03
CA CYS A 115 -7.10 -7.77 -7.25
C CYS A 115 -5.77 -7.15 -6.79
N VAL A 116 -5.26 -7.60 -5.65
CA VAL A 116 -3.97 -7.12 -5.10
C VAL A 116 -2.83 -7.41 -6.09
N ALA A 117 -2.81 -8.58 -6.72
CA ALA A 117 -1.82 -8.90 -7.75
C ALA A 117 -1.83 -7.88 -8.92
N VAL A 118 -3.02 -7.52 -9.40
CA VAL A 118 -3.17 -6.48 -10.44
C VAL A 118 -2.66 -5.12 -9.95
N VAL A 119 -2.92 -4.76 -8.69
CA VAL A 119 -2.38 -3.51 -8.12
C VAL A 119 -0.84 -3.55 -8.09
N TRP A 120 -0.25 -4.69 -7.77
CA TRP A 120 1.21 -4.88 -7.80
C TRP A 120 1.77 -4.77 -9.21
N ASP A 121 1.13 -5.33 -10.23
CA ASP A 121 1.55 -5.16 -11.61
C ASP A 121 1.59 -3.68 -12.02
N LEU A 122 0.53 -2.94 -11.69
CA LEU A 122 0.45 -1.49 -11.96
C LEU A 122 1.49 -0.70 -11.18
N LEU A 123 1.72 -1.08 -9.93
CA LEU A 123 2.70 -0.45 -9.05
C LEU A 123 4.14 -0.67 -9.54
N LEU A 124 4.47 -1.87 -10.01
CA LEU A 124 5.78 -2.15 -10.58
C LEU A 124 5.99 -1.42 -11.91
N LEU A 125 4.92 -1.16 -12.67
CA LEU A 125 4.96 -0.44 -13.94
C LEU A 125 5.01 1.10 -13.77
N GLU A 126 4.18 1.66 -12.90
CA GLU A 126 3.92 3.11 -12.79
C GLU A 126 4.34 3.73 -11.45
N GLY A 127 4.84 2.91 -10.52
CA GLY A 127 5.20 3.32 -9.16
C GLY A 127 3.98 3.74 -8.32
N VAL A 128 4.23 4.57 -7.31
CA VAL A 128 3.23 5.00 -6.31
C VAL A 128 2.03 5.73 -6.92
N SER A 129 2.16 6.27 -8.13
CA SER A 129 1.03 6.87 -8.85
C SER A 129 -0.10 5.86 -9.11
N ALA A 130 0.23 4.58 -9.28
CA ALA A 130 -0.76 3.50 -9.41
C ALA A 130 -1.65 3.38 -8.17
N MET A 131 -1.07 3.47 -6.96
CA MET A 131 -1.84 3.40 -5.71
C MET A 131 -2.87 4.52 -5.61
N ALA A 132 -2.51 5.74 -6.03
CA ALA A 132 -3.44 6.86 -6.10
C ALA A 132 -4.56 6.63 -7.12
N LYS A 133 -4.24 6.11 -8.32
CA LYS A 133 -5.25 5.79 -9.34
C LYS A 133 -6.22 4.71 -8.87
N VAL A 134 -5.71 3.64 -8.26
CA VAL A 134 -6.53 2.55 -7.70
C VAL A 134 -7.44 3.08 -6.59
N THR A 135 -6.91 3.89 -5.67
CA THR A 135 -7.71 4.50 -4.60
C THR A 135 -8.84 5.37 -5.17
N LEU A 136 -8.56 6.21 -6.17
CA LEU A 136 -9.59 6.99 -6.86
C LEU A 136 -10.62 6.10 -7.57
N GLY A 137 -10.17 5.02 -8.20
CA GLY A 137 -11.05 4.05 -8.85
C GLY A 137 -12.03 3.41 -7.87
N ILE A 138 -11.52 2.92 -6.73
CA ILE A 138 -12.35 2.35 -5.65
C ILE A 138 -13.37 3.39 -5.15
N LEU A 139 -12.92 4.60 -4.82
CA LEU A 139 -13.82 5.66 -4.35
C LEU A 139 -14.83 6.08 -5.41
N SER A 140 -14.47 6.07 -6.69
CA SER A 140 -15.38 6.36 -7.79
C SER A 140 -16.49 5.32 -7.90
N VAL A 141 -16.15 4.03 -7.75
CA VAL A 141 -17.13 2.94 -7.78
C VAL A 141 -18.09 3.02 -6.60
N LEU A 142 -17.56 3.35 -5.41
CA LEU A 142 -18.34 3.47 -4.18
C LEU A 142 -19.03 4.84 -4.02
N SER A 143 -18.83 5.77 -4.96
CA SER A 143 -19.23 7.17 -4.77
C SER A 143 -20.74 7.34 -4.62
N GLU A 144 -21.56 6.47 -5.21
CA GLU A 144 -23.02 6.55 -5.07
C GLU A 144 -23.51 6.14 -3.68
N GLU A 145 -22.77 5.27 -2.99
CA GLU A 145 -23.10 4.79 -1.65
C GLU A 145 -22.54 5.71 -0.54
N LEU A 146 -21.51 6.50 -0.87
CA LEU A 146 -20.76 7.34 0.07
C LEU A 146 -21.21 8.81 0.09
N VAL A 147 -22.13 9.24 -0.77
CA VAL A 147 -22.60 10.64 -0.91
C VAL A 147 -23.99 10.84 -0.34
#